data_AF-A0A2M7R2E0-F1
#
_entry.id   AF-A0A2M7R2E0-F1
#
_cell.length_a   1.000
_cell.length_b   1.000
_cell.length_c   1.000
_cell.angle_alpha   90.00
_cell.angle_beta   90.00
_cell.angle_gamma   90.00
#
_symmetry.space_group_name_H-M   'P 1'
#
loop_
_entity.id
_entity.type
_entity.pdbx_description
1 polymer ?
#
loop_
_entity_poly.entity_id
_entity_poly.type
_entity_poly.pdbx_seq_one_letter_code
_entity_poly.pdbx_strand_id
1 'polypeptide(L)'
;MEASVLLKKPGINPDESVLLITAEEAMENLLETIEEYCPNLKINKMTKKDIMTLLLSYADCVINYHPEDNHQERAALIENFEILKRYGLTDDDYESLDFC
;
A
#
# COMPACT_ATOMS: atom_id res chain seq x y z
N MET A 1 4.85 -12.02 1.72
CA MET A 1 4.05 -12.23 2.97
C MET A 1 2.58 -12.32 2.57
N GLU A 2 1.73 -13.20 3.15
CA GLU A 2 0.34 -13.33 2.66
C GLU A 2 -0.54 -12.12 3.03
N ALA A 3 -1.20 -11.54 2.03
CA ALA A 3 -2.04 -10.34 2.17
C ALA A 3 -3.22 -10.54 3.14
N SER A 4 -3.97 -11.63 3.01
CA SER A 4 -5.08 -11.91 3.94
C SER A 4 -4.63 -12.05 5.40
N VAL A 5 -3.42 -12.53 5.67
CA VAL A 5 -2.89 -12.60 7.04
C VAL A 5 -2.63 -11.18 7.60
N LEU A 6 -2.08 -10.29 6.78
CA LEU A 6 -1.87 -8.88 7.15
C LEU A 6 -3.17 -8.14 7.43
N LEU A 7 -4.22 -8.41 6.67
CA LEU A 7 -5.54 -7.78 6.80
C LEU A 7 -6.33 -8.34 7.98
N LYS A 8 -6.32 -9.66 8.19
CA LYS A 8 -7.06 -10.30 9.30
C LYS A 8 -6.52 -9.90 10.67
N LYS A 9 -5.20 -9.70 10.80
CA LYS A 9 -4.56 -9.33 12.07
C LYS A 9 -5.13 -8.06 12.73
N PRO A 10 -5.32 -6.94 12.01
CA PRO A 10 -6.02 -5.75 12.50
C PRO A 10 -7.55 -5.84 12.42
N GLY A 11 -8.12 -6.95 11.90
CA GLY A 11 -9.56 -7.14 11.76
C GLY A 11 -10.17 -6.46 10.54
N ILE A 12 -9.45 -6.46 9.41
CA ILE A 12 -9.95 -6.06 8.08
C ILE A 12 -10.39 -7.35 7.37
N ASN A 13 -11.56 -7.32 6.75
CA ASN A 13 -12.07 -8.48 6.02
C ASN A 13 -11.42 -8.51 4.63
N PRO A 14 -10.64 -9.53 4.26
CA PRO A 14 -9.98 -9.54 2.94
C PRO A 14 -10.96 -9.44 1.77
N ASP A 15 -12.18 -9.97 1.94
CA ASP A 15 -13.24 -9.93 0.93
C ASP A 15 -13.99 -8.59 0.89
N GLU A 16 -13.68 -7.62 1.76
CA GLU A 16 -14.33 -6.31 1.70
C GLU A 16 -13.90 -5.55 0.45
N SER A 17 -14.85 -4.84 -0.16
CA SER A 17 -14.60 -4.14 -1.42
C SER A 17 -13.78 -2.87 -1.18
N VAL A 18 -12.71 -2.74 -1.95
CA VAL A 18 -11.90 -1.54 -2.13
C VAL A 18 -12.09 -1.12 -3.59
N LEU A 19 -13.03 -0.20 -3.82
CA LEU A 19 -13.47 0.25 -5.15
C LEU A 19 -14.06 -0.88 -6.01
N LEU A 20 -13.26 -1.44 -6.94
CA LEU A 20 -13.66 -2.47 -7.90
C LEU A 20 -13.04 -3.85 -7.58
N ILE A 21 -12.11 -3.91 -6.63
CA ILE A 21 -11.39 -5.12 -6.22
C ILE A 21 -11.61 -5.39 -4.73
N THR A 22 -11.13 -6.52 -4.25
CA THR A 22 -11.12 -6.88 -2.82
C THR A 22 -9.95 -6.20 -2.09
N ALA A 23 -10.07 -6.09 -0.78
CA ALA A 23 -8.97 -5.63 0.07
C ALA A 23 -7.75 -6.56 -0.03
N GLU A 24 -7.96 -7.86 -0.25
CA GLU A 24 -6.86 -8.81 -0.51
C GLU A 24 -6.11 -8.48 -1.79
N GLU A 25 -6.80 -8.37 -2.93
CA GLU A 25 -6.18 -8.04 -4.22
C GLU A 25 -5.45 -6.69 -4.16
N ALA A 26 -6.06 -5.67 -3.54
CA ALA A 26 -5.43 -4.37 -3.36
C ALA A 26 -4.14 -4.46 -2.52
N MET A 27 -4.17 -5.25 -1.45
CA MET A 27 -3.01 -5.45 -0.59
C MET A 27 -1.92 -6.28 -1.27
N GLU A 28 -2.28 -7.27 -2.09
CA GLU A 28 -1.32 -8.05 -2.88
C GLU A 28 -0.51 -7.16 -3.83
N ASN A 29 -1.19 -6.32 -4.62
CA ASN A 29 -0.52 -5.38 -5.55
C ASN A 29 0.42 -4.43 -4.80
N LEU A 30 -0.04 -3.86 -3.67
CA LEU A 30 0.78 -2.99 -2.83
C LEU A 30 1.98 -3.73 -2.25
N LEU A 31 1.84 -5.00 -1.84
CA LEU A 31 2.94 -5.78 -1.29
C LEU A 31 4.02 -6.06 -2.32
N GLU A 32 3.67 -6.36 -3.57
CA GLU A 32 4.65 -6.55 -4.65
C GLU A 32 5.53 -5.30 -4.80
N THR A 33 4.90 -4.12 -4.81
CA THR A 33 5.62 -2.84 -4.90
C THR A 33 6.44 -2.55 -3.64
N ILE A 34 5.92 -2.84 -2.44
CA ILE A 34 6.65 -2.64 -1.19
C ILE A 34 7.88 -3.55 -1.11
N GLU A 35 7.77 -4.80 -1.58
CA GLU A 35 8.89 -5.75 -1.59
C GLU A 35 10.02 -5.28 -2.53
N GLU A 36 9.68 -4.60 -3.62
CA GLU A 36 10.65 -4.04 -4.58
C GLU A 36 11.29 -2.73 -4.11
N TYR A 37 10.47 -1.75 -3.72
CA TYR A 37 10.93 -0.37 -3.50
C TYR A 37 11.12 0.00 -2.03
N CYS A 38 10.48 -0.72 -1.10
CA CYS A 38 10.43 -0.35 0.31
C CYS A 38 10.63 -1.57 1.23
N PRO A 39 11.69 -2.39 1.05
CA PRO A 39 11.82 -3.70 1.70
C PRO A 39 11.89 -3.64 3.24
N ASN A 40 12.19 -2.46 3.79
CA ASN A 40 12.28 -2.24 5.24
C ASN A 40 10.96 -1.76 5.87
N LEU A 41 9.92 -1.50 5.07
CA LEU A 41 8.62 -1.05 5.55
C LEU A 41 7.94 -2.13 6.39
N LYS A 42 7.65 -1.80 7.65
CA LYS A 42 7.03 -2.72 8.61
C LYS A 42 5.52 -2.72 8.48
N ILE A 43 5.00 -3.06 7.31
CA ILE A 43 3.55 -3.09 7.03
C ILE A 43 2.77 -3.95 8.04
N ASN A 44 3.37 -5.03 8.52
CA ASN A 44 2.79 -5.92 9.54
C ASN A 44 2.61 -5.28 10.94
N LYS A 45 3.15 -4.07 11.17
CA LYS A 45 2.98 -3.28 12.39
C LYS A 45 1.94 -2.17 12.23
N MET A 46 1.41 -1.96 11.03
CA MET A 46 0.43 -0.90 10.79
C MET A 46 -0.87 -1.13 11.55
N THR A 47 -1.50 -0.04 11.95
CA THR A 47 -2.83 -0.08 12.57
C THR A 47 -3.90 -0.38 11.51
N LYS A 48 -5.08 -0.84 11.95
CA LYS A 48 -6.25 -0.97 11.09
C LYS A 48 -6.51 0.32 10.30
N LYS A 49 -6.46 1.47 10.99
CA LYS A 49 -6.74 2.78 10.39
C LYS A 49 -5.76 3.08 9.26
N ASP A 50 -4.47 2.90 9.50
CA ASP A 50 -3.44 3.25 8.51
C ASP A 50 -3.47 2.31 7.31
N ILE A 51 -3.75 1.00 7.52
CA ILE A 51 -3.94 0.06 6.40
C ILE A 51 -5.16 0.45 5.56
N MET A 52 -6.27 0.79 6.20
CA MET A 52 -7.47 1.25 5.47
C MET A 52 -7.22 2.56 4.72
N THR A 53 -6.46 3.49 5.30
CA THR A 53 -6.08 4.72 4.59
C THR A 53 -5.26 4.43 3.34
N LEU A 54 -4.28 3.52 3.43
CA LEU A 54 -3.47 3.10 2.29
C LEU A 54 -4.33 2.42 1.21
N LEU A 55 -5.22 1.49 1.59
CA LEU A 55 -6.12 0.81 0.65
C LEU A 55 -7.07 1.77 -0.07
N LEU A 56 -7.63 2.74 0.65
CA LEU A 56 -8.52 3.75 0.06
C LEU A 56 -7.76 4.69 -0.89
N SER A 57 -6.55 5.12 -0.53
CA SER A 57 -5.71 5.92 -1.42
C SER A 57 -5.28 5.13 -2.66
N TYR A 58 -5.01 3.82 -2.53
CA TYR A 58 -4.77 2.97 -3.70
C TYR A 58 -5.97 2.91 -4.64
N ALA A 59 -7.19 2.77 -4.11
CA ALA A 59 -8.41 2.86 -4.91
C ALA A 59 -8.52 4.19 -5.68
N ASP A 60 -8.16 5.31 -5.06
CA ASP A 60 -8.12 6.61 -5.73
C ASP A 60 -7.00 6.66 -6.78
N CYS A 61 -5.83 6.08 -6.49
CA CYS A 61 -4.69 6.05 -7.43
C CYS A 61 -4.98 5.20 -8.68
N VAL A 62 -5.74 4.11 -8.55
CA VAL A 62 -6.20 3.29 -9.69
C VAL A 62 -7.00 4.11 -10.70
N ILE A 63 -7.71 5.15 -10.23
CA ILE A 63 -8.48 6.05 -11.10
C ILE A 63 -7.58 7.11 -11.74
N ASN A 64 -6.58 7.60 -11.00
CA ASN A 64 -5.83 8.81 -11.36
C ASN A 64 -4.48 8.54 -12.05
N TYR A 65 -3.93 7.33 -11.93
CA TYR A 65 -2.62 6.96 -12.47
C TYR A 65 -2.71 5.78 -13.44
N HIS A 66 -1.78 5.74 -14.41
CA HIS A 66 -1.68 4.65 -15.38
C HIS A 66 -1.17 3.36 -14.71
N PRO A 67 -1.62 2.15 -15.08
CA PRO A 67 -1.16 0.90 -14.47
C PRO A 67 0.25 0.45 -14.89
N GLU A 68 1.03 1.29 -15.59
CA GLU A 68 2.40 0.92 -16.01
C GLU A 68 3.39 1.14 -14.87
N ASP A 69 4.42 0.30 -14.80
CA ASP A 69 5.56 0.42 -13.86
C ASP A 69 5.16 0.66 -12.40
N ASN A 70 4.07 0.02 -11.97
CA ASN A 70 3.50 0.12 -10.64
C ASN A 70 3.15 1.56 -10.22
N HIS A 71 2.85 2.47 -11.15
CA HIS A 71 2.57 3.87 -10.82
C HIS A 71 1.39 4.04 -9.86
N GLN A 72 0.39 3.17 -9.90
CA GLN A 72 -0.78 3.24 -9.02
C GLN A 72 -0.40 2.91 -7.57
N GLU A 73 0.39 1.87 -7.39
CA GLU A 73 0.90 1.41 -6.09
C GLU A 73 1.92 2.40 -5.54
N ARG A 74 2.87 2.84 -6.37
CA ARG A 74 3.90 3.82 -6.00
C ARG A 74 3.27 5.16 -5.61
N ALA A 75 2.28 5.64 -6.36
CA ALA A 75 1.54 6.85 -6.01
C ALA A 75 0.81 6.70 -4.66
N ALA A 76 0.16 5.56 -4.40
CA ALA A 76 -0.49 5.32 -3.12
C ALA A 76 0.50 5.34 -1.94
N LEU A 77 1.70 4.79 -2.12
CA LEU A 77 2.76 4.84 -1.11
C LEU A 77 3.28 6.27 -0.89
N ILE A 78 3.47 7.05 -1.97
CA ILE A 78 3.89 8.46 -1.93
C ILE A 78 2.84 9.33 -1.23
N GLU A 79 1.56 9.21 -1.60
CA GLU A 79 0.46 9.97 -0.99
C GLU A 79 0.34 9.70 0.52
N ASN A 80 0.77 8.52 0.98
CA ASN A 80 0.76 8.11 2.38
C ASN A 80 2.13 8.18 3.05
N PHE A 81 3.11 8.88 2.45
CA PHE A 81 4.49 8.89 2.93
C PHE A 81 4.61 9.19 4.44
N GLU A 82 3.98 10.26 4.93
CA GLU A 82 4.02 10.66 6.34
C GLU A 82 3.43 9.59 7.29
N ILE A 83 2.41 8.86 6.84
CA ILE A 83 1.84 7.74 7.59
C ILE A 83 2.86 6.61 7.66
N LEU A 84 3.50 6.29 6.52
CA LEU A 84 4.41 5.17 6.34
C LEU A 84 5.79 5.39 6.98
N LYS A 85 6.25 6.63 7.14
CA LYS A 85 7.48 6.95 7.92
C LYS A 85 7.44 6.39 9.33
N ARG A 86 6.26 6.39 9.96
CA ARG A 86 6.05 5.79 11.30
C ARG A 86 6.33 4.29 11.32
N TYR A 87 6.31 3.65 10.16
CA TYR A 87 6.52 2.22 9.95
C TYR A 87 7.86 1.89 9.29
N GLY A 88 8.74 2.87 9.14
CA GLY A 88 10.11 2.68 8.66
C GLY A 88 10.33 3.02 7.20
N LEU A 89 9.37 3.66 6.52
CA LEU A 89 9.63 4.28 5.22
C LEU A 89 10.60 5.46 5.38
N THR A 90 11.59 5.54 4.53
CA THR A 90 12.65 6.55 4.55
C THR A 90 12.54 7.50 3.37
N ASP A 91 13.25 8.62 3.44
CA ASP A 91 13.31 9.57 2.32
C ASP A 91 14.01 8.92 1.09
N ASP A 92 14.95 7.99 1.28
CA ASP A 92 15.57 7.21 0.20
C ASP A 92 14.55 6.26 -0.49
N ASP A 93 13.66 5.65 0.29
CA ASP A 93 12.56 4.85 -0.26
C ASP A 93 11.59 5.74 -1.07
N TYR A 94 11.34 6.97 -0.60
CA TYR A 94 10.52 7.94 -1.33
C TYR A 94 11.13 8.28 -2.70
N GLU A 95 12.44 8.55 -2.76
CA GLU A 95 13.13 8.82 -4.03
C GLU A 95 13.06 7.61 -4.97
N SER A 96 13.05 6.39 -4.43
CA SER A 96 12.91 5.15 -5.22
C SER A 96 11.48 4.95 -5.74
N LEU A 97 10.49 5.43 -4.99
CA LEU A 97 9.07 5.41 -5.38
C LEU A 97 8.73 6.51 -6.38
N ASP A 98 9.37 7.67 -6.30
CA ASP A 98 9.14 8.79 -7.22
C ASP A 98 9.52 8.39 -8.65
N PHE A 99 8.67 8.73 -9.61
CA PHE A 99 8.81 8.34 -11.03
C PHE A 99 9.24 9.53 -11.91
N CYS A 100 9.86 10.55 -11.29
CA CYS A 100 10.51 11.68 -11.98
C CYS A 100 11.87 11.32 -12.61
#